data_AF-A0A4Q9H4J6-F1
#
_entry.id   AF-A0A4Q9H4J6-F1
#
_cell.length_a   1.000
_cell.length_b   1.000
_cell.length_c   1.000
_cell.angle_alpha   90.00
_cell.angle_beta   90.00
_cell.angle_gamma   90.00
#
_symmetry.space_group_name_H-M   'P 1'
#
loop_
_entity.id
_entity.type
_entity.pdbx_description
1 polymer ?
#
loop_
_entity_poly.entity_id
_entity_poly.type
_entity_poly.pdbx_seq_one_letter_code
_entity_poly.pdbx_strand_id
1 'polypeptide(L)'
;MEENIVMLLANDFPEIADNYLYWTFSTAGQLANKTIYILHQSTDNFYYERNRAKHKKHFFLTGVEVLNKQTGTYIPIRLTISYNLIQDIFLPLNTTLRSEYELSELRINNLNKEDFILKNTEEKKLKKILSNVSEEQKNLLEIEDTIEIELDEKYYYTIIDMEDGNYIAVNKRGNVFRLIHDHEEPAKKIFQNVQKLVESYSGDKYELQKYLEQ
;
A
#
# COMPACT_ATOMS: atom_id res chain seq x y z
N MET A 1 20.23 9.59 -1.43
CA MET A 1 19.87 8.89 -2.68
C MET A 1 18.43 9.18 -3.02
N GLU A 2 17.47 8.72 -2.23
CA GLU A 2 16.05 8.95 -2.50
C GLU A 2 15.74 10.44 -2.65
N GLU A 3 16.18 11.25 -1.69
CA GLU A 3 16.04 12.71 -1.73
C GLU A 3 16.50 13.32 -3.07
N ASN A 4 17.63 12.86 -3.61
CA ASN A 4 18.14 13.36 -4.90
C ASN A 4 17.20 12.99 -6.06
N ILE A 5 16.59 11.80 -6.03
CA ILE A 5 15.60 11.38 -7.03
C ILE A 5 14.33 12.22 -6.87
N VAL A 6 13.85 12.41 -5.64
CA VAL A 6 12.67 13.24 -5.34
C VAL A 6 12.88 14.66 -5.85
N MET A 7 14.01 15.28 -5.53
CA MET A 7 14.36 16.63 -5.99
C MET A 7 14.50 16.71 -7.50
N LEU A 8 15.10 15.68 -8.13
CA LEU A 8 15.21 15.60 -9.59
C LEU A 8 13.84 15.55 -10.27
N LEU A 9 12.87 14.86 -9.66
CA LEU A 9 11.51 14.68 -10.19
C LEU A 9 10.53 15.80 -9.81
N ALA A 10 10.88 16.69 -8.87
CA ALA A 10 9.95 17.62 -8.24
C ALA A 10 9.22 18.55 -9.23
N ASN A 11 9.83 18.88 -10.38
CA ASN A 11 9.19 19.71 -11.39
C ASN A 11 8.13 18.96 -12.22
N ASP A 12 8.39 17.68 -12.53
CA ASP A 12 7.53 16.86 -13.39
C ASP A 12 6.48 16.08 -12.57
N PHE A 13 6.80 15.78 -11.31
CA PHE A 13 5.98 15.02 -10.36
C PHE A 13 5.98 15.69 -8.98
N PRO A 14 5.42 16.90 -8.84
CA PRO A 14 5.42 17.65 -7.59
C PRO A 14 4.74 16.87 -6.45
N GLU A 15 3.78 16.00 -6.75
CA GLU A 15 3.11 15.16 -5.77
C GLU A 15 4.05 14.17 -5.05
N ILE A 16 5.15 13.75 -5.70
CA ILE A 16 6.16 12.90 -5.07
C ILE A 16 6.95 13.71 -4.05
N ALA A 17 7.34 14.94 -4.40
CA ALA A 17 8.08 15.84 -3.51
C ALA A 17 7.23 16.30 -2.32
N ASP A 18 5.97 16.68 -2.57
CA ASP A 18 5.03 17.06 -1.52
C ASP A 18 4.82 15.92 -0.53
N ASN A 19 4.59 14.71 -1.04
CA ASN A 19 4.34 13.55 -0.20
C ASN A 19 5.60 13.14 0.59
N TYR A 20 6.80 13.22 0.00
CA TYR A 20 8.07 12.88 0.67
C TYR A 20 8.27 13.59 2.03
N LEU A 21 7.72 14.81 2.20
CA LEU A 21 7.82 15.57 3.46
C LEU A 21 7.11 14.93 4.66
N TYR A 22 6.17 14.02 4.43
CA TYR A 22 5.34 13.40 5.47
C TYR A 22 5.80 11.99 5.86
N TRP A 23 6.88 11.51 5.23
CA TRP A 23 7.40 10.17 5.45
C TRP A 23 8.85 10.25 5.88
N THR A 24 9.21 9.47 6.89
CA THR A 24 10.59 9.33 7.31
C THR A 24 11.18 8.10 6.65
N PHE A 25 12.34 8.26 6.00
CA PHE A 25 13.14 7.14 5.53
C PHE A 25 13.43 6.19 6.70
N SER A 26 13.05 4.91 6.56
CA SER A 26 13.30 3.89 7.56
C SER A 26 14.56 3.10 7.23
N THR A 27 14.56 2.45 6.06
CA THR A 27 15.68 1.63 5.61
C THR A 27 15.62 1.41 4.11
N ALA A 28 16.75 1.01 3.52
CA ALA A 28 16.83 0.53 2.15
C ALA A 28 17.77 -0.66 2.07
N GLY A 29 17.42 -1.65 1.27
CA GLY A 29 18.24 -2.83 1.04
C GLY A 29 18.25 -3.21 -0.44
N GLN A 30 19.20 -4.05 -0.81
CA GLN A 30 19.25 -4.63 -2.14
C GLN A 30 18.75 -6.07 -2.05
N LEU A 31 17.64 -6.37 -2.73
CA LEU A 31 17.23 -7.77 -2.91
C LEU A 31 18.22 -8.43 -3.86
N ALA A 32 18.36 -9.76 -3.78
CA ALA A 32 19.24 -10.59 -4.62
C ALA A 32 19.04 -10.36 -6.15
N ASN A 33 18.04 -9.58 -6.55
CA ASN A 33 17.49 -9.42 -7.88
C ASN A 33 17.58 -7.99 -8.44
N LYS A 34 18.65 -7.23 -8.16
CA LYS A 34 18.94 -5.93 -8.85
C LYS A 34 17.95 -4.80 -8.54
N THR A 35 17.20 -4.97 -7.46
CA THR A 35 16.24 -3.98 -6.96
C THR A 35 16.73 -3.47 -5.62
N ILE A 36 16.81 -2.14 -5.51
CA ILE A 36 16.94 -1.47 -4.23
C ILE A 36 15.54 -1.12 -3.77
N TYR A 37 15.08 -1.74 -2.69
CA TYR A 37 13.82 -1.38 -2.04
C TYR A 37 14.06 -0.24 -1.06
N ILE A 38 13.07 0.62 -0.89
CA ILE A 38 13.06 1.72 0.06
C ILE A 38 11.83 1.55 0.94
N LEU A 39 12.03 1.57 2.25
CA LEU A 39 10.96 1.54 3.24
C LEU A 39 10.88 2.87 3.95
N HIS A 40 9.65 3.33 4.12
CA HIS A 40 9.30 4.53 4.86
C HIS A 40 8.50 4.17 6.10
N GLN A 41 8.61 5.03 7.11
CA GLN A 41 7.71 5.06 8.25
C GLN A 41 6.93 6.37 8.20
N SER A 42 5.62 6.29 8.45
CA SER A 42 4.85 7.51 8.65
C SER A 42 5.09 8.03 10.06
N THR A 43 5.21 9.34 10.21
CA THR A 43 5.29 10.00 11.51
C THR A 43 3.90 10.22 12.12
N ASP A 44 2.82 9.99 11.36
CA ASP A 44 1.44 10.21 11.76
C ASP A 44 0.52 9.13 11.15
N ASN A 45 0.02 8.22 11.98
CA ASN A 45 -0.91 7.16 11.56
C ASN A 45 -2.16 7.70 10.83
N PHE A 46 -2.64 8.88 11.21
CA PHE A 46 -3.81 9.49 10.56
C PHE A 46 -3.48 9.98 9.14
N TYR A 47 -2.24 10.41 8.90
CA TYR A 47 -1.76 10.74 7.56
C TYR A 47 -1.53 9.49 6.70
N TYR A 48 -0.99 8.42 7.30
CA TYR A 48 -0.83 7.11 6.65
C TYR A 48 -2.15 6.61 6.05
N GLU A 49 -3.20 6.51 6.88
CA GLU A 49 -4.49 5.98 6.44
C GLU A 49 -5.18 6.87 5.40
N ARG A 50 -5.15 8.20 5.60
CA ARG A 50 -5.72 9.16 4.65
C ARG A 50 -5.08 9.09 3.26
N ASN A 51 -3.75 8.90 3.19
CA ASN A 51 -3.04 8.89 1.92
C ASN A 51 -3.03 7.52 1.25
N ARG A 52 -3.03 6.43 2.03
CA ARG A 52 -3.23 5.07 1.52
C ARG A 52 -4.57 4.94 0.78
N ALA A 53 -5.65 5.48 1.35
CA ALA A 53 -6.98 5.45 0.74
C ALA A 53 -7.11 6.37 -0.49
N LYS A 54 -6.43 7.53 -0.50
CA LYS A 54 -6.52 8.54 -1.59
C LYS A 54 -5.56 8.31 -2.75
N HIS A 55 -4.45 7.60 -2.53
CA HIS A 55 -3.36 7.48 -3.50
C HIS A 55 -3.11 6.04 -3.95
N LYS A 56 -4.13 5.34 -4.44
CA LYS A 56 -3.99 4.03 -5.13
C LYS A 56 -3.29 4.14 -6.51
N LYS A 57 -2.42 5.12 -6.71
CA LYS A 57 -1.67 5.31 -7.95
C LYS A 57 -0.38 4.52 -7.85
N HIS A 58 -0.25 3.56 -8.74
CA HIS A 58 0.96 2.78 -8.94
C HIS A 58 1.42 2.98 -10.36
N PHE A 59 2.68 3.34 -10.54
CA PHE A 59 3.24 3.51 -11.87
C PHE A 59 4.73 3.24 -11.88
N PHE A 60 5.22 2.78 -13.02
CA PHE A 60 6.64 2.78 -13.30
C PHE A 60 7.04 4.12 -13.87
N LEU A 61 8.20 4.61 -13.43
CA LEU A 61 8.85 5.77 -14.03
C LEU A 61 10.16 5.34 -14.67
N THR A 62 10.31 5.65 -15.95
CA THR A 62 11.53 5.43 -16.74
C THR A 62 12.01 6.76 -17.30
N GLY A 63 13.22 6.80 -17.86
CA GLY A 63 13.86 8.04 -18.29
C GLY A 63 14.63 8.76 -17.18
N VAL A 64 14.89 8.08 -16.05
CA VAL A 64 15.89 8.48 -15.07
C VAL A 64 17.15 7.65 -15.33
N GLU A 65 18.31 8.28 -15.28
CA GLU A 65 19.59 7.62 -15.48
C GLU A 65 20.54 7.90 -14.31
N VAL A 66 21.38 6.91 -13.97
CA VAL A 66 22.39 7.00 -12.91
C VAL A 66 23.79 6.79 -13.48
N LEU A 67 24.77 7.50 -12.96
CA LEU A 67 26.17 7.33 -13.37
C LEU A 67 26.72 5.97 -12.92
N ASN A 68 27.22 5.17 -13.86
CA ASN A 68 28.07 4.03 -13.58
C ASN A 68 29.51 4.51 -13.37
N LYS A 69 30.07 4.26 -12.18
CA LYS A 69 31.41 4.73 -11.81
C LYS A 69 32.53 4.01 -12.55
N GLN A 70 32.31 2.78 -13.00
CA GLN A 70 33.32 2.00 -13.71
C GLN A 70 33.45 2.47 -15.17
N THR A 71 32.32 2.71 -15.83
CA THR A 71 32.30 3.08 -17.26
C THR A 71 32.27 4.58 -17.48
N GLY A 72 31.91 5.37 -16.46
CA GLY A 72 31.70 6.82 -16.56
C GLY A 72 30.46 7.19 -17.37
N THR A 73 29.59 6.23 -17.67
CA THR A 73 28.39 6.42 -18.50
C THR A 73 27.14 6.42 -17.64
N TYR A 74 26.16 7.25 -18.01
CA TYR A 74 24.83 7.17 -17.46
C TYR A 74 24.09 5.96 -18.01
N ILE A 75 23.43 5.23 -17.13
CA ILE A 75 22.62 4.06 -17.49
C ILE A 75 21.17 4.25 -17.02
N PRO A 76 20.18 3.73 -17.75
CA PRO A 76 18.79 3.87 -17.38
C PRO A 76 18.46 3.05 -16.13
N ILE A 77 17.65 3.63 -15.26
CA ILE A 77 16.99 2.94 -14.15
C ILE A 77 15.48 3.03 -14.32
N ARG A 78 14.77 2.11 -13.66
CA ARG A 78 13.32 2.17 -13.55
C ARG A 78 12.92 2.31 -12.10
N LEU A 79 12.03 3.25 -11.81
CA LEU A 79 11.47 3.46 -10.48
C LEU A 79 10.08 2.83 -10.43
N THR A 80 9.71 2.28 -9.27
CA THR A 80 8.31 1.96 -8.96
C THR A 80 7.81 2.97 -7.96
N ILE A 81 6.76 3.69 -8.34
CA ILE A 81 6.10 4.65 -7.49
C ILE A 81 4.78 4.05 -7.03
N SER A 82 4.53 4.06 -5.72
CA SER A 82 3.25 3.69 -5.12
C SER A 82 2.90 4.68 -4.04
N TYR A 83 1.64 5.12 -3.99
CA TYR A 83 1.19 6.14 -3.03
C TYR A 83 2.04 7.42 -3.10
N ASN A 84 2.48 7.80 -4.31
CA ASN A 84 3.42 8.91 -4.55
C ASN A 84 4.75 8.80 -3.78
N LEU A 85 5.18 7.58 -3.43
CA LEU A 85 6.49 7.29 -2.84
C LEU A 85 7.30 6.37 -3.75
N ILE A 86 8.61 6.55 -3.76
CA ILE A 86 9.52 5.65 -4.45
C ILE A 86 9.64 4.37 -3.59
N GLN A 87 9.10 3.26 -4.10
CA GLN A 87 9.18 1.96 -3.42
C GLN A 87 10.44 1.19 -3.82
N ASP A 88 10.73 1.19 -5.12
CA ASP A 88 11.79 0.37 -5.69
C ASP A 88 12.58 1.11 -6.76
N ILE A 89 13.88 0.86 -6.80
CA ILE A 89 14.79 1.27 -7.87
C ILE A 89 15.35 0.02 -8.54
N PHE A 90 15.00 -0.20 -9.80
CA PHE A 90 15.49 -1.29 -10.62
C PHE A 90 16.76 -0.86 -11.37
N LEU A 91 17.85 -1.57 -11.10
CA LEU A 91 19.11 -1.46 -11.83
C LEU A 91 19.11 -2.43 -13.04
N PRO A 92 19.84 -2.15 -14.12
CA PRO A 92 19.90 -3.02 -15.30
C PRO A 92 20.34 -4.46 -15.04
N LEU A 93 19.97 -5.36 -15.95
CA LEU A 93 20.12 -6.81 -15.80
C LEU A 93 21.57 -7.32 -15.68
N ASN A 94 22.59 -6.54 -16.02
CA ASN A 94 24.00 -6.96 -15.92
C ASN A 94 24.69 -6.42 -14.66
N THR A 95 23.92 -5.86 -13.74
CA THR A 95 24.42 -5.23 -12.53
C THR A 95 24.49 -6.21 -11.37
N THR A 96 25.67 -6.36 -10.78
CA THR A 96 25.88 -7.23 -9.61
C THR A 96 25.96 -6.47 -8.29
N LEU A 97 26.37 -5.20 -8.28
CA LEU A 97 26.63 -4.47 -7.03
C LEU A 97 26.14 -3.01 -7.09
N ARG A 98 25.31 -2.60 -6.12
CA ARG A 98 24.91 -1.19 -5.92
C ARG A 98 26.11 -0.24 -5.84
N SER A 99 27.24 -0.72 -5.31
CA SER A 99 28.46 0.08 -5.16
C SER A 99 29.08 0.55 -6.47
N GLU A 100 28.65 0.01 -7.62
CA GLU A 100 29.15 0.39 -8.95
C GLU A 100 28.55 1.70 -9.46
N TYR A 101 27.50 2.20 -8.80
CA TYR A 101 26.79 3.42 -9.21
C TYR A 101 27.06 4.58 -8.28
N GLU A 102 27.04 5.77 -8.84
CA GLU A 102 27.00 7.01 -8.08
C GLU A 102 25.54 7.48 -7.98
N LEU A 103 24.90 7.12 -6.88
CA LEU A 103 23.46 7.32 -6.66
C LEU A 103 23.12 8.78 -6.30
N SER A 104 24.13 9.65 -6.17
CA SER A 104 23.93 11.11 -6.17
C SER A 104 23.98 11.73 -7.56
N GLU A 105 24.55 11.05 -8.55
CA GLU A 105 24.72 11.55 -9.92
C GLU A 105 23.62 10.98 -10.80
N LEU A 106 22.50 11.70 -10.83
CA LEU A 106 21.29 11.33 -11.56
C LEU A 106 20.95 12.38 -12.61
N ARG A 107 20.32 11.95 -13.70
CA ARG A 107 19.77 12.87 -14.70
C ARG A 107 18.47 12.36 -15.30
N ILE A 108 17.69 13.28 -15.85
CA ILE A 108 16.51 12.97 -16.63
C ILE A 108 16.88 12.88 -18.11
N ASN A 109 16.41 11.83 -18.76
CA ASN A 109 16.43 11.63 -20.20
C ASN A 109 15.07 11.07 -20.64
N ASN A 110 14.18 11.95 -21.10
CA ASN A 110 12.83 11.62 -21.58
C ASN A 110 12.01 10.78 -20.59
N LEU A 111 11.46 11.44 -19.58
CA LEU A 111 10.59 10.78 -18.59
C LEU A 111 9.40 10.12 -19.28
N ASN A 112 9.12 8.88 -18.86
CA ASN A 112 7.94 8.13 -19.28
C ASN A 112 7.31 7.43 -18.08
N LYS A 113 6.00 7.62 -17.95
CA LYS A 113 5.14 7.07 -16.91
C LYS A 113 4.27 5.95 -17.48
N GLU A 114 4.32 4.80 -16.84
CA GLU A 114 3.45 3.66 -17.15
C GLU A 114 2.63 3.29 -15.91
N ASP A 115 1.34 3.62 -15.91
CA ASP A 115 0.41 3.27 -14.83
C ASP A 115 0.14 1.77 -14.79
N PHE A 116 0.04 1.20 -13.59
CA PHE A 116 -0.36 -0.19 -13.37
C PHE A 116 -1.28 -0.31 -12.16
N ILE A 117 -1.99 -1.44 -12.08
CA ILE A 117 -2.89 -1.75 -10.96
C ILE A 117 -2.23 -2.85 -10.12
N LEU A 118 -1.97 -2.57 -8.85
CA LEU A 118 -1.65 -3.63 -7.89
C LEU A 118 -2.92 -4.44 -7.65
N LYS A 119 -2.92 -5.70 -8.11
CA LYS A 119 -4.00 -6.63 -7.79
C LYS A 119 -3.87 -7.08 -6.34
N ASN A 120 -4.89 -6.80 -5.55
CA ASN A 120 -5.01 -7.36 -4.22
C ASN A 120 -5.25 -8.88 -4.32
N THR A 121 -4.28 -9.68 -3.88
CA THR A 121 -4.36 -11.14 -3.94
C THR A 121 -5.43 -11.71 -3.00
N GLU A 122 -5.74 -10.98 -1.94
CA GLU A 122 -6.72 -11.34 -0.92
C GLU A 122 -8.15 -11.06 -1.37
N GLU A 123 -8.34 -10.07 -2.25
CA GLU A 123 -9.63 -9.72 -2.85
C GLU A 123 -10.33 -10.95 -3.46
N LYS A 124 -9.57 -11.82 -4.15
CA LYS A 124 -10.12 -13.04 -4.74
C LYS A 124 -10.60 -14.04 -3.68
N LYS A 125 -9.92 -14.12 -2.53
CA LYS A 125 -10.36 -14.99 -1.41
C LYS A 125 -11.62 -14.40 -0.78
N LEU A 126 -11.63 -13.09 -0.51
CA LEU A 126 -12.78 -12.40 0.06
C LEU A 126 -14.02 -12.51 -0.84
N LYS A 127 -13.88 -12.27 -2.16
CA LYS A 127 -14.99 -12.40 -3.12
C LYS A 127 -15.63 -13.81 -3.11
N LYS A 128 -14.85 -14.86 -2.82
CA LYS A 128 -15.39 -16.23 -2.63
C LYS A 128 -16.14 -16.37 -1.31
N ILE A 129 -15.64 -15.79 -0.22
CA ILE A 129 -16.33 -15.78 1.08
C ILE A 129 -17.67 -15.05 0.96
N LEU A 130 -17.72 -13.99 0.15
CA LEU A 130 -18.89 -13.16 -0.10
C LEU A 130 -19.74 -13.64 -1.28
N SER A 131 -19.65 -14.90 -1.70
CA SER A 131 -20.38 -15.41 -2.88
C SER A 131 -21.90 -15.26 -2.77
N ASN A 132 -22.44 -15.25 -1.54
CA ASN A 132 -23.86 -15.15 -1.27
C ASN A 132 -24.35 -13.70 -1.02
N VAL A 133 -23.45 -12.72 -1.06
CA VAL A 133 -23.77 -11.30 -0.92
C VAL A 133 -24.02 -10.72 -2.31
N SER A 134 -25.06 -9.89 -2.49
CA SER A 134 -25.35 -9.29 -3.80
C SER A 134 -24.28 -8.26 -4.17
N GLU A 135 -24.11 -7.97 -5.46
CA GLU A 135 -23.15 -6.94 -5.90
C GLU A 135 -23.50 -5.54 -5.35
N GLU A 136 -24.79 -5.20 -5.25
CA GLU A 136 -25.24 -3.96 -4.63
C GLU A 136 -24.81 -3.86 -3.16
N GLN A 137 -24.95 -4.94 -2.39
CA GLN A 137 -24.50 -5.00 -1.01
C GLN A 137 -22.98 -4.98 -0.89
N LYS A 138 -22.25 -5.59 -1.83
CA LYS A 138 -20.78 -5.55 -1.87
C LYS A 138 -20.25 -4.14 -2.09
N ASN A 139 -20.98 -3.27 -2.78
CA ASN A 139 -20.58 -1.88 -2.98
C ASN A 139 -20.62 -1.05 -1.69
N LEU A 140 -21.26 -1.55 -0.62
CA LEU A 140 -21.19 -0.95 0.71
C LEU A 140 -19.91 -1.33 1.46
N LEU A 141 -19.11 -2.26 0.91
CA LEU A 141 -17.92 -2.82 1.55
C LEU A 141 -16.66 -2.40 0.78
N GLU A 142 -15.54 -2.37 1.49
CA GLU A 142 -14.22 -1.97 0.98
C GLU A 142 -13.43 -3.20 0.48
N ILE A 143 -14.06 -4.02 -0.37
CA ILE A 143 -13.54 -5.34 -0.79
C ILE A 143 -12.18 -5.24 -1.50
N GLU A 144 -11.96 -4.19 -2.28
CA GLU A 144 -10.71 -3.99 -3.03
C GLU A 144 -9.52 -3.71 -2.11
N ASP A 145 -9.77 -3.17 -0.93
CA ASP A 145 -8.76 -2.80 0.07
C ASP A 145 -8.56 -3.86 1.16
N THR A 146 -9.17 -5.03 0.96
CA THR A 146 -9.12 -6.12 1.94
C THR A 146 -7.68 -6.54 2.26
N ILE A 147 -7.39 -6.74 3.53
CA ILE A 147 -6.15 -7.35 3.98
C ILE A 147 -6.48 -8.58 4.84
N GLU A 148 -5.59 -9.56 4.82
CA GLU A 148 -5.65 -10.70 5.73
C GLU A 148 -4.93 -10.31 7.03
N ILE A 149 -5.64 -10.39 8.15
CA ILE A 149 -5.12 -10.18 9.50
C ILE A 149 -5.15 -11.52 10.21
N GLU A 150 -4.00 -11.94 10.74
CA GLU A 150 -3.88 -13.13 11.58
C GLU A 150 -3.89 -12.72 13.07
N LEU A 151 -4.84 -13.26 13.83
CA LEU A 151 -4.93 -13.10 15.29
C LEU A 151 -5.19 -14.48 15.91
N ASP A 152 -4.36 -14.90 16.87
CA ASP A 152 -4.46 -16.20 17.54
C ASP A 152 -4.65 -17.38 16.56
N GLU A 153 -3.80 -17.47 15.53
CA GLU A 153 -3.83 -18.49 14.47
C GLU A 153 -5.14 -18.51 13.64
N LYS A 154 -5.97 -17.46 13.75
CA LYS A 154 -7.19 -17.28 12.96
C LYS A 154 -7.00 -16.16 11.96
N TYR A 155 -7.52 -16.38 10.76
CA TYR A 155 -7.44 -15.45 9.64
C TYR A 155 -8.75 -14.69 9.46
N TYR A 156 -8.63 -13.38 9.37
CA TYR A 156 -9.71 -12.42 9.16
C TYR A 156 -9.41 -11.59 7.91
N TYR A 157 -10.42 -11.37 7.07
CA TYR A 157 -10.33 -10.56 5.86
C TYR A 157 -11.11 -9.27 6.09
N THR A 158 -10.45 -8.12 6.05
CA THR A 158 -11.13 -6.83 6.29
C THR A 158 -12.17 -6.57 5.21
N ILE A 159 -13.31 -6.03 5.61
CA ILE A 159 -14.40 -5.62 4.71
C ILE A 159 -14.78 -4.15 4.89
N ILE A 160 -14.39 -3.52 6.00
CA ILE A 160 -14.54 -2.09 6.28
C ILE A 160 -13.36 -1.66 7.18
N ASP A 161 -12.65 -0.62 6.76
CA ASP A 161 -11.64 0.11 7.55
C ASP A 161 -12.32 1.20 8.38
N MET A 162 -12.07 1.22 9.70
CA MET A 162 -12.67 2.21 10.61
C MET A 162 -11.80 3.47 10.78
N GLU A 163 -10.69 3.57 10.04
CA GLU A 163 -9.81 4.75 9.90
C GLU A 163 -9.03 5.14 11.17
N ASP A 164 -9.00 4.27 12.17
CA ASP A 164 -8.30 4.42 13.45
C ASP A 164 -7.44 3.20 13.81
N GLY A 165 -7.20 2.32 12.83
CA GLY A 165 -6.54 1.02 13.03
C GLY A 165 -7.49 -0.10 13.46
N ASN A 166 -8.80 0.18 13.59
CA ASN A 166 -9.83 -0.82 13.82
C ASN A 166 -10.51 -1.24 12.50
N TYR A 167 -11.08 -2.44 12.48
CA TYR A 167 -11.67 -3.00 11.27
C TYR A 167 -12.96 -3.76 11.56
N ILE A 168 -13.86 -3.79 10.57
CA ILE A 168 -14.83 -4.88 10.45
C ILE A 168 -14.27 -5.89 9.46
N ALA A 169 -14.24 -7.16 9.88
CA ALA A 169 -13.62 -8.23 9.10
C ALA A 169 -14.49 -9.50 9.09
N VAL A 170 -14.17 -10.41 8.17
CA VAL A 170 -14.85 -11.69 8.04
C VAL A 170 -13.86 -12.84 8.14
N ASN A 171 -14.26 -13.95 8.76
CA ASN A 171 -13.47 -15.17 8.67
C ASN A 171 -13.83 -16.00 7.41
N LYS A 172 -13.09 -17.09 7.18
CA LYS A 172 -13.33 -18.02 6.05
C LYS A 172 -14.74 -18.63 6.01
N ARG A 173 -15.48 -18.60 7.12
CA ARG A 173 -16.87 -19.07 7.23
C ARG A 173 -17.90 -17.95 7.02
N GLY A 174 -17.45 -16.72 6.73
CA GLY A 174 -18.29 -15.56 6.50
C GLY A 174 -18.79 -14.86 7.77
N ASN A 175 -18.40 -15.30 8.97
CA ASN A 175 -18.80 -14.63 10.22
C ASN A 175 -18.10 -13.28 10.32
N VAL A 176 -18.81 -12.28 10.84
CA VAL A 176 -18.32 -10.89 10.91
C VAL A 176 -17.81 -10.58 12.31
N PHE A 177 -16.65 -9.96 12.37
CA PHE A 177 -15.95 -9.59 13.60
C PHE A 177 -15.62 -8.10 13.58
N ARG A 178 -15.63 -7.49 14.77
CA ARG A 178 -14.93 -6.25 15.03
C ARG A 178 -13.50 -6.60 15.46
N LEU A 179 -12.53 -5.97 14.83
CA LEU A 179 -11.10 -6.07 15.15
C LEU A 179 -10.67 -4.75 15.77
N ILE A 180 -10.18 -4.78 17.01
CA ILE A 180 -9.69 -3.58 17.72
C ILE A 180 -8.21 -3.76 18.05
N HIS A 181 -7.40 -2.78 17.69
CA HIS A 181 -5.99 -2.75 18.05
C HIS A 181 -5.82 -2.54 19.58
N ASP A 182 -4.87 -3.23 20.22
CA ASP A 182 -4.56 -3.11 21.66
C ASP A 182 -5.73 -3.33 22.63
N HIS A 183 -6.74 -4.12 22.24
CA HIS A 183 -7.85 -4.52 23.12
C HIS A 183 -7.64 -5.93 23.72
N GLU A 184 -8.07 -6.18 24.96
CA GLU A 184 -7.94 -7.49 25.63
C GLU A 184 -8.59 -8.64 24.82
N GLU A 185 -9.72 -8.33 24.19
CA GLU A 185 -10.34 -9.17 23.16
C GLU A 185 -10.17 -8.47 21.80
N PRO A 186 -9.10 -8.72 21.03
CA PRO A 186 -8.83 -7.99 19.79
C PRO A 186 -9.79 -8.35 18.67
N ALA A 187 -10.41 -9.55 18.69
CA ALA A 187 -11.37 -9.99 17.70
C ALA A 187 -12.67 -10.49 18.35
N LYS A 188 -13.77 -9.77 18.18
CA LYS A 188 -15.09 -10.13 18.73
C LYS A 188 -16.12 -10.30 17.63
N LYS A 189 -16.87 -11.39 17.64
CA LYS A 189 -17.92 -11.65 16.64
C LYS A 189 -19.10 -10.70 16.87
N ILE A 190 -19.53 -10.01 15.82
CA ILE A 190 -20.64 -9.05 15.88
C ILE A 190 -21.83 -9.45 15.00
N PHE A 191 -21.61 -10.18 13.90
CA PHE A 191 -22.69 -10.76 13.10
C PHE A 191 -22.38 -12.20 12.69
N GLN A 192 -23.45 -12.97 12.45
CA GLN A 192 -23.35 -14.35 11.97
C GLN A 192 -22.83 -14.44 10.53
N ASN A 193 -23.16 -13.45 9.70
CA ASN A 193 -22.69 -13.36 8.32
C ASN A 193 -22.78 -11.93 7.79
N VAL A 194 -22.17 -11.68 6.63
CA VAL A 194 -22.16 -10.36 5.99
C VAL A 194 -23.54 -9.90 5.54
N GLN A 195 -24.43 -10.80 5.11
CA GLN A 195 -25.81 -10.42 4.76
C GLN A 195 -26.50 -9.72 5.94
N LYS A 196 -26.32 -10.23 7.17
CA LYS A 196 -26.87 -9.61 8.38
C LYS A 196 -26.25 -8.25 8.70
N LEU A 197 -24.95 -8.07 8.40
CA LEU A 197 -24.31 -6.77 8.53
C LEU A 197 -24.96 -5.76 7.59
N VAL A 198 -24.98 -6.05 6.28
CA VAL A 198 -25.46 -5.13 5.23
C VAL A 198 -26.98 -4.92 5.24
N GLU A 199 -27.76 -5.78 5.90
CA GLU A 199 -29.18 -5.51 6.22
C GLU A 199 -29.35 -4.32 7.20
N SER A 200 -28.32 -4.04 8.02
CA SER A 200 -28.34 -3.04 9.09
C SER A 200 -27.30 -1.93 8.92
N TYR A 201 -26.60 -1.92 7.80
CA TYR A 201 -25.50 -1.00 7.50
C TYR A 201 -25.76 -0.30 6.17
N SER A 202 -25.86 1.03 6.21
CA SER A 202 -26.17 1.86 5.05
C SER A 202 -24.94 2.29 4.24
N GLY A 203 -23.73 2.00 4.73
CA GLY A 203 -22.48 2.59 4.26
C GLY A 203 -21.92 3.64 5.22
N ASP A 204 -22.72 4.13 6.18
CA ASP A 204 -22.26 5.10 7.18
C ASP A 204 -21.49 4.40 8.32
N LYS A 205 -20.16 4.57 8.35
CA LYS A 205 -19.27 3.97 9.37
C LYS A 205 -19.67 4.33 10.80
N TYR A 206 -20.38 5.44 11.03
CA TYR A 206 -20.89 5.81 12.36
C TYR A 206 -21.82 4.73 12.96
N GLU A 207 -22.60 4.02 12.12
CA GLU A 207 -23.51 2.96 12.54
C GLU A 207 -22.80 1.76 13.19
N LEU A 208 -21.49 1.63 12.93
CA LEU A 208 -20.63 0.54 13.37
C LEU A 208 -19.80 0.89 14.61
N GLN A 209 -19.68 2.17 14.99
CA GLN A 209 -18.87 2.61 16.15
C GLN A 209 -19.31 1.94 17.46
N LYS A 210 -20.61 1.69 17.63
CA LYS A 210 -21.18 0.97 18.79
C LYS A 210 -20.58 -0.42 19.04
N TYR A 211 -19.92 -1.01 18.06
CA TYR A 211 -19.24 -2.29 18.18
C TYR A 211 -17.76 -2.16 18.59
N LEU A 212 -17.19 -0.96 18.46
CA LEU A 212 -15.81 -0.63 18.80
C LEU A 212 -15.65 -0.04 20.20
N GLU A 213 -16.70 0.59 20.74
CA GLU A 213 -16.69 1.19 22.09
C GLU A 213 -16.83 0.18 23.25
N GLN A 214 -16.76 -1.13 22.96
CA GLN A 214 -17.07 -2.22 23.89
C GLN A 214 -15.86 -3.04 24.32
#